data_AF-A0A0Q5Z7Z6-F1
#
_entry.id   AF-A0A0Q5Z7Z6-F1
#
_cell.length_a   1.000
_cell.length_b   1.000
_cell.length_c   1.000
_cell.angle_alpha   90.00
_cell.angle_beta   90.00
_cell.angle_gamma   90.00
#
_symmetry.space_group_name_H-M   'P 1'
#
loop_
_entity.id
_entity.type
_entity.pdbx_description
1 polymer ?
#
loop_
_entity_poly.entity_id
_entity_poly.type
_entity_poly.pdbx_seq_one_letter_code
_entity_poly.pdbx_strand_id
1 'polypeptide(L)'
;MPSLPPPLAAATSAQLARMGERLRQHRKEQRISATAAAEAAGLSRVTLHRIERGEPSVTIGAWAAAAAALGLQVNLLDPHAPTAATTLPDRIRLADYPQLNKLAWQLQGVEEVSPQEALSLYESNWRHVKAATLGMKELALVHALATALGGGRLLV
;
A
#
# COMPACT_ATOMS: atom_id res chain seq x y z
N MET A 1 27.80 16.20 5.27
CA MET A 1 27.81 15.26 6.41
C MET A 1 26.38 14.85 6.69
N PRO A 2 26.03 13.56 6.73
CA PRO A 2 24.69 13.17 7.17
C PRO A 2 24.51 13.64 8.63
N SER A 3 23.38 14.25 8.93
CA SER A 3 23.01 14.63 10.30
C SER A 3 22.96 13.39 11.19
N LEU A 4 23.45 13.49 12.42
CA LEU A 4 23.26 12.42 13.39
C LEU A 4 21.75 12.19 13.57
N PRO A 5 21.25 10.96 13.38
CA PRO A 5 19.87 10.65 13.67
C PRO A 5 19.61 10.80 15.18
N PRO A 6 18.37 11.13 15.60
CA PRO A 6 18.02 11.14 17.01
C PRO A 6 18.32 9.77 17.64
N PRO A 7 18.64 9.70 18.94
CA PRO A 7 18.87 8.44 19.62
C PRO A 7 17.61 7.57 19.53
N LEU A 8 17.77 6.36 19.00
CA LEU A 8 16.68 5.41 18.82
C LEU A 8 16.64 4.41 19.98
N ALA A 9 15.43 4.09 20.43
CA ALA A 9 15.23 2.95 21.32
C ALA A 9 15.69 1.65 20.65
N ALA A 10 16.17 0.68 21.43
CA ALA A 10 16.68 -0.59 20.92
C ALA A 10 15.66 -1.32 20.04
N ALA A 11 14.37 -1.26 20.40
CA ALA A 11 13.27 -1.85 19.62
C ALA A 11 13.16 -1.22 18.22
N THR A 12 13.26 0.10 18.11
CA THR A 12 13.21 0.84 16.83
C THR A 12 14.42 0.53 15.97
N SER A 13 15.63 0.48 16.55
CA SER A 13 16.84 0.06 15.84
C SER A 13 16.74 -1.37 15.32
N ALA A 14 16.21 -2.29 16.12
CA ALA A 14 15.95 -3.66 15.69
C ALA A 14 14.90 -3.74 14.57
N GLN A 15 13.89 -2.86 14.59
CA GLN A 15 12.90 -2.76 13.51
C GLN A 15 13.54 -2.31 12.19
N LEU A 16 14.39 -1.29 12.21
CA LEU A 16 15.12 -0.86 11.02
C LEU A 16 16.05 -1.94 10.48
N ALA A 17 16.75 -2.67 11.35
CA ALA A 17 17.57 -3.82 10.96
C ALA A 17 16.75 -4.91 10.27
N ARG A 18 15.56 -5.24 10.80
CA ARG A 18 14.62 -6.18 10.14
C ARG A 18 14.14 -5.67 8.79
N MET A 19 13.85 -4.38 8.65
CA MET A 19 13.47 -3.79 7.36
C MET A 19 14.59 -3.91 6.32
N GLY A 20 15.84 -3.59 6.70
CA GLY A 20 17.00 -3.74 5.84
C GLY A 20 17.23 -5.18 5.40
N GLU A 21 17.12 -6.13 6.33
CA GLU A 21 17.30 -7.55 6.02
C GLU A 21 16.19 -8.08 5.10
N ARG A 22 14.93 -7.66 5.27
CA ARG A 22 13.84 -7.99 4.33
C ARG A 22 14.15 -7.52 2.92
N LEU A 23 14.67 -6.30 2.77
CA LEU A 23 15.08 -5.75 1.48
C LEU A 23 16.17 -6.61 0.83
N ARG A 24 17.18 -7.00 1.63
CA ARG A 24 18.29 -7.85 1.20
C ARG A 24 17.85 -9.25 0.80
N GLN A 25 16.93 -9.85 1.56
CA GLN A 25 16.36 -11.16 1.28
C GLN A 25 15.63 -11.14 -0.06
N HIS A 26 14.73 -10.16 -0.26
CA HIS A 26 13.99 -10.04 -1.51
C HIS A 26 14.89 -9.86 -2.73
N ARG A 27 15.95 -9.04 -2.60
CA ARG A 27 16.96 -8.91 -3.65
C ARG A 27 17.66 -10.25 -3.97
N LYS A 28 18.02 -11.02 -2.93
CA LYS A 28 18.68 -12.33 -3.10
C LYS A 28 17.75 -13.38 -3.70
N GLU A 29 16.48 -13.39 -3.33
CA GLU A 29 15.45 -14.27 -3.91
C GLU A 29 15.32 -14.06 -5.42
N GLN A 30 15.37 -12.79 -5.86
CA GLN A 30 15.40 -12.41 -7.27
C GLN A 30 16.78 -12.59 -7.94
N ARG A 31 17.80 -13.06 -7.21
CA ARG A 31 19.18 -13.22 -7.67
C ARG A 31 19.82 -11.93 -8.22
N ILE A 32 19.37 -10.77 -7.74
CA ILE A 32 19.89 -9.46 -8.15
C ILE A 32 21.14 -9.13 -7.32
N SER A 33 22.18 -8.64 -7.98
CA SER A 33 23.41 -8.22 -7.29
C SER A 33 23.20 -6.90 -6.54
N ALA A 34 23.99 -6.66 -5.49
CA ALA A 34 23.93 -5.39 -4.77
C ALA A 34 24.33 -4.19 -5.66
N THR A 35 25.19 -4.39 -6.66
CA THR A 35 25.55 -3.34 -7.61
C THR A 35 24.38 -3.02 -8.55
N ALA A 36 23.76 -4.03 -9.15
CA ALA A 36 22.62 -3.83 -10.05
C ALA A 36 21.43 -3.19 -9.34
N ALA A 37 21.11 -3.61 -8.12
CA ALA A 37 20.03 -3.00 -7.33
C ALA A 37 20.35 -1.55 -6.96
N ALA A 38 21.61 -1.23 -6.63
CA ALA A 38 22.00 0.14 -6.31
C ALA A 38 21.90 1.05 -7.54
N GLU A 39 22.40 0.59 -8.70
CA GLU A 39 22.30 1.30 -9.97
C GLU A 39 20.85 1.55 -10.38
N ALA A 40 20.00 0.54 -10.31
CA ALA A 40 18.57 0.66 -10.61
C ALA A 40 17.85 1.64 -9.68
N ALA A 41 18.31 1.76 -8.42
CA ALA A 41 17.77 2.72 -7.45
C ALA A 41 18.38 4.13 -7.56
N GLY A 42 19.37 4.35 -8.44
CA GLY A 42 20.12 5.61 -8.51
C GLY A 42 20.98 5.88 -7.26
N LEU A 43 21.45 4.81 -6.59
CA LEU A 43 22.19 4.86 -5.34
C LEU A 43 23.63 4.34 -5.52
N SER A 44 24.52 4.74 -4.62
CA SER A 44 25.81 4.07 -4.50
C SER A 44 25.64 2.68 -3.87
N ARG A 45 26.50 1.72 -4.23
CA ARG A 45 26.55 0.39 -3.57
C ARG A 45 26.70 0.50 -2.05
N VAL A 46 27.44 1.50 -1.57
CA VAL A 46 27.63 1.78 -0.14
C VAL A 46 26.32 2.21 0.51
N THR A 47 25.54 3.07 -0.14
CA THR A 47 24.21 3.48 0.35
C THR A 47 23.27 2.29 0.44
N LEU A 48 23.22 1.43 -0.58
CA LEU A 48 22.42 0.20 -0.54
C LEU A 48 22.87 -0.71 0.62
N HIS A 49 24.18 -0.86 0.84
CA HIS A 49 24.69 -1.67 1.94
C HIS A 49 24.24 -1.14 3.32
N ARG A 50 24.25 0.18 3.51
CA ARG A 50 23.78 0.83 4.75
C ARG A 50 22.27 0.64 4.95
N ILE A 51 21.50 0.72 3.87
CA ILE A 51 20.06 0.39 3.86
C ILE A 51 19.84 -1.06 4.29
N GLU A 52 20.52 -2.02 3.66
CA GLU A 52 20.38 -3.45 4.00
C GLU A 52 20.76 -3.78 5.46
N ARG A 53 21.53 -2.91 6.11
CA ARG A 53 21.88 -3.02 7.54
C ARG A 53 20.89 -2.32 8.48
N GLY A 54 19.89 -1.61 7.98
CA GLY A 54 18.97 -0.86 8.81
C GLY A 54 19.54 0.46 9.34
N GLU A 55 20.50 1.08 8.64
CA GLU A 55 21.15 2.28 9.17
C GLU A 55 20.18 3.48 9.23
N PRO A 56 19.96 4.10 10.41
CA PRO A 56 18.94 5.14 10.58
C PRO A 56 19.26 6.47 9.91
N SER A 57 20.53 6.74 9.61
CA SER A 57 21.00 8.00 9.02
C SER A 57 20.77 8.06 7.50
N VAL A 58 20.31 6.97 6.88
CA VAL A 58 19.95 6.96 5.47
C VAL A 58 18.55 7.54 5.28
N THR A 59 18.39 8.42 4.30
CA THR A 59 17.12 9.12 4.06
C THR A 59 16.02 8.14 3.67
N ILE A 60 14.79 8.42 4.10
CA ILE A 60 13.61 7.60 3.75
C ILE A 60 13.39 7.53 2.22
N GLY A 61 13.79 8.58 1.49
CA GLY A 61 13.76 8.58 0.02
C GLY A 61 14.70 7.53 -0.60
N ALA A 62 15.89 7.33 -0.04
CA ALA A 62 16.81 6.29 -0.51
C ALA A 62 16.28 4.88 -0.18
N TRP A 63 15.66 4.70 1.00
CA TRP A 63 14.95 3.47 1.35
C TRP A 63 13.82 3.17 0.34
N ALA A 64 12.99 4.17 0.02
CA ALA A 64 11.90 4.02 -0.94
C ALA A 64 12.40 3.72 -2.36
N ALA A 65 13.47 4.39 -2.82
CA ALA A 65 14.08 4.11 -4.12
C ALA A 65 14.63 2.69 -4.22
N ALA A 66 15.32 2.20 -3.18
CA ALA A 66 15.83 0.84 -3.14
C ALA A 66 14.71 -0.21 -3.11
N ALA A 67 13.62 0.06 -2.37
CA ALA A 67 12.43 -0.79 -2.38
C ALA A 67 11.77 -0.84 -3.76
N ALA A 68 11.54 0.33 -4.38
CA ALA A 68 10.93 0.42 -5.70
C ALA A 68 11.75 -0.31 -6.78
N ALA A 69 13.08 -0.20 -6.75
CA ALA A 69 13.98 -0.92 -7.65
C ALA A 69 13.89 -2.45 -7.53
N LEU A 70 13.41 -2.96 -6.39
CA LEU A 70 13.20 -4.38 -6.12
C LEU A 70 11.72 -4.81 -6.22
N GLY A 71 10.82 -3.90 -6.66
CA GLY A 71 9.38 -4.18 -6.74
C GLY A 71 8.65 -4.13 -5.39
N LEU A 72 9.27 -3.56 -4.35
CA LEU A 72 8.71 -3.41 -3.02
C LEU A 72 8.18 -1.99 -2.78
N GLN A 73 7.31 -1.86 -1.78
CA GLN A 73 6.80 -0.57 -1.30
C GLN A 73 7.10 -0.39 0.19
N VAL A 74 7.45 0.83 0.58
CA VAL A 74 7.61 1.22 1.98
C VAL A 74 6.30 1.83 2.45
N ASN A 75 5.71 1.28 3.51
CA ASN A 75 4.48 1.79 4.10
C ASN A 75 4.59 1.81 5.64
N LEU A 76 3.80 2.68 6.27
CA LEU A 76 3.60 2.69 7.72
C LEU A 76 2.41 1.79 8.06
N LEU A 77 2.60 0.93 9.05
CA LEU A 77 1.53 0.10 9.59
C LEU A 77 1.07 0.73 10.90
N ASP A 78 -0.22 1.09 10.97
CA ASP A 78 -0.86 1.46 12.23
C ASP A 78 -1.42 0.17 12.87
N PRO A 79 -0.86 -0.29 14.01
CA PRO A 79 -1.34 -1.50 14.68
C PRO A 79 -2.72 -1.31 15.32
N HIS A 80 -3.18 -0.08 15.49
CA HIS A 80 -4.51 0.27 15.99
C HIS A 80 -5.45 0.72 14.88
N ALA A 81 -4.99 0.72 13.63
CA ALA A 81 -5.93 0.83 12.52
C ALA A 81 -6.96 -0.26 12.75
N PRO A 82 -8.26 0.06 12.67
CA PRO A 82 -9.27 -0.96 12.75
C PRO A 82 -8.84 -2.02 11.74
N THR A 83 -8.53 -3.22 12.23
CA THR A 83 -8.53 -4.41 11.41
C THR A 83 -9.90 -4.35 10.79
N ALA A 84 -9.99 -3.90 9.55
CA ALA A 84 -11.20 -4.05 8.77
C ALA A 84 -11.33 -5.56 8.69
N ALA A 85 -12.00 -6.13 9.69
CA ALA A 85 -12.52 -7.46 9.63
C ALA A 85 -13.23 -7.47 8.27
N THR A 86 -12.81 -8.40 7.43
CA THR A 86 -13.34 -8.66 6.08
C THR A 86 -14.83 -9.05 6.12
N THR A 87 -15.57 -8.71 7.17
CA THR A 87 -17.02 -8.64 7.18
C THR A 87 -17.42 -7.38 6.43
N LEU A 88 -17.65 -7.55 5.13
CA LEU A 88 -18.44 -6.59 4.38
C LEU A 88 -19.77 -6.37 5.12
N PRO A 89 -20.20 -5.12 5.32
CA PRO A 89 -21.51 -4.87 5.93
C PRO A 89 -22.61 -5.39 5.00
N ASP A 90 -23.69 -5.94 5.55
CA ASP A 90 -24.82 -6.45 4.75
C ASP A 90 -25.42 -5.37 3.83
N ARG A 91 -25.31 -4.09 4.23
CA ARG A 91 -25.72 -2.91 3.47
C ARG A 91 -24.68 -1.79 3.57
N ILE A 92 -24.39 -1.15 2.44
CA ILE A 92 -23.45 -0.04 2.28
C ILE A 92 -24.24 1.23 1.98
N ARG A 93 -24.13 2.23 2.85
CA ARG A 93 -24.73 3.56 2.64
C ARG A 93 -23.99 4.33 1.57
N LEU A 94 -24.69 4.77 0.52
CA LEU A 94 -24.08 5.49 -0.59
C LEU A 94 -23.52 6.86 -0.16
N ALA A 95 -24.15 7.54 0.79
CA ALA A 95 -23.70 8.84 1.30
C ALA A 95 -22.27 8.82 1.90
N ASP A 96 -21.83 7.69 2.43
CA ASP A 96 -20.51 7.50 3.03
C ASP A 96 -19.38 7.36 1.99
N TYR A 97 -19.73 7.11 0.73
CA TYR A 97 -18.83 6.75 -0.36
C TYR A 97 -19.13 7.62 -1.59
N PRO A 98 -18.52 8.82 -1.69
CA PRO A 98 -18.88 9.81 -2.69
C PRO A 98 -18.70 9.37 -4.14
N GLN A 99 -17.76 8.46 -4.44
CA GLN A 99 -17.62 7.92 -5.78
C GLN A 99 -18.69 6.87 -6.04
N LEU A 100 -18.90 5.95 -5.10
CA LEU A 100 -19.98 4.95 -5.22
C LEU A 100 -21.34 5.61 -5.44
N ASN A 101 -21.65 6.69 -4.70
CA ASN A 101 -22.89 7.44 -4.87
C ASN A 101 -23.05 8.02 -6.28
N LYS A 102 -21.96 8.53 -6.89
CA LYS A 102 -21.97 9.03 -8.27
C LYS A 102 -22.20 7.91 -9.28
N LEU A 103 -21.67 6.71 -9.03
CA LEU A 103 -21.85 5.55 -9.89
C LEU A 103 -23.28 4.99 -9.79
N ALA A 104 -23.91 5.11 -8.63
CA ALA A 104 -25.27 4.66 -8.37
C ALA A 104 -26.35 5.56 -9.02
N TRP A 105 -25.99 6.46 -9.96
CA TRP A 105 -26.95 7.35 -10.63
C TRP A 105 -28.11 6.62 -11.32
N GLN A 106 -27.95 5.34 -11.71
CA GLN A 106 -29.00 4.51 -12.29
C GLN A 106 -30.01 4.00 -11.23
N LEU A 107 -29.60 3.90 -9.97
CA LEU A 107 -30.42 3.46 -8.85
C LEU A 107 -31.09 4.69 -8.20
N GLN A 108 -32.12 5.23 -8.86
CA GLN A 108 -32.86 6.38 -8.35
C GLN A 108 -33.59 6.02 -7.04
N GLY A 109 -33.32 6.77 -5.97
CA GLY A 109 -34.00 6.61 -4.67
C GLY A 109 -33.47 5.49 -3.76
N VAL A 110 -32.36 4.85 -4.11
CA VAL A 110 -31.69 3.87 -3.25
C VAL A 110 -30.65 4.61 -2.39
N GLU A 111 -30.73 4.49 -1.06
CA GLU A 111 -29.75 5.08 -0.14
C GLU A 111 -28.67 4.07 0.30
N GLU A 112 -28.99 2.78 0.22
CA GLU A 112 -28.15 1.67 0.66
C GLU A 112 -28.11 0.58 -0.40
N VAL A 113 -26.91 0.10 -0.73
CA VAL A 113 -26.68 -0.99 -1.69
C VAL A 113 -26.03 -2.18 -0.99
N SER A 114 -26.31 -3.39 -1.45
CA SER A 114 -25.60 -4.58 -0.99
C SER A 114 -24.13 -4.56 -1.45
N PRO A 115 -23.24 -5.31 -0.79
CA PRO A 115 -21.85 -5.47 -1.25
C PRO A 115 -21.73 -5.96 -2.70
N GLN A 116 -22.61 -6.88 -3.13
CA GLN A 116 -22.57 -7.38 -4.50
C GLN A 116 -22.93 -6.29 -5.52
N GLU A 117 -23.97 -5.50 -5.25
CA GLU A 117 -24.37 -4.37 -6.10
C GLU A 117 -23.29 -3.29 -6.13
N ALA A 118 -22.69 -2.98 -4.97
CA ALA A 118 -21.58 -2.03 -4.90
C ALA A 118 -20.40 -2.48 -5.76
N LEU A 119 -20.03 -3.76 -5.71
CA LEU A 119 -18.98 -4.31 -6.57
C LEU A 119 -19.37 -4.15 -8.05
N SER A 120 -20.55 -4.61 -8.45
CA SER A 120 -21.03 -4.50 -9.85
C SER A 120 -21.05 -3.07 -10.40
N LEU A 121 -21.40 -2.09 -9.57
CA LEU A 121 -21.34 -0.67 -9.91
C LEU A 121 -19.89 -0.21 -10.17
N TYR A 122 -18.95 -0.63 -9.31
CA TYR A 122 -17.54 -0.34 -9.53
C TYR A 122 -16.99 -1.02 -10.78
N GLU A 123 -17.34 -2.28 -11.06
CA GLU A 123 -16.81 -3.00 -12.22
C GLU A 123 -17.28 -2.38 -13.54
N SER A 124 -18.58 -2.07 -13.61
CA SER A 124 -19.20 -1.56 -14.84
C SER A 124 -18.74 -0.13 -15.18
N ASN A 125 -18.39 0.66 -14.16
CA ASN A 125 -18.10 2.08 -14.33
C ASN A 125 -16.63 2.44 -13.99
N TRP A 126 -15.75 1.45 -13.87
CA TRP A 126 -14.36 1.64 -13.43
C TRP A 126 -13.61 2.72 -14.21
N ARG A 127 -13.85 2.82 -15.52
CA ARG A 127 -13.26 3.84 -16.42
C ARG A 127 -13.59 5.29 -16.02
N HIS A 128 -14.68 5.50 -15.28
CA HIS A 128 -15.10 6.80 -14.78
C HIS A 128 -14.66 7.07 -13.34
N VAL A 129 -14.13 6.04 -12.66
CA VAL A 129 -13.61 6.14 -11.30
C VAL A 129 -12.23 6.79 -11.34
N LYS A 130 -12.13 8.00 -10.82
CA LYS A 130 -10.84 8.71 -10.71
C LYS A 130 -10.09 8.19 -9.49
N ALA A 131 -9.19 7.23 -9.69
CA ALA A 131 -8.36 6.61 -8.63
C ALA A 131 -7.70 7.63 -7.69
N ALA A 132 -7.25 8.78 -8.23
CA ALA A 132 -6.63 9.87 -7.45
C ALA A 132 -7.60 10.60 -6.48
N THR A 133 -8.91 10.35 -6.59
CA THR A 133 -9.94 10.99 -5.76
C THR A 133 -10.63 10.02 -4.79
N LEU A 134 -10.21 8.76 -4.75
CA LEU A 134 -10.71 7.81 -3.75
C LEU A 134 -10.13 8.16 -2.39
N GLY A 135 -11.01 8.43 -1.43
CA GLY A 135 -10.61 8.55 -0.03
C GLY A 135 -10.14 7.22 0.53
N MET A 136 -9.38 7.24 1.62
CA MET A 136 -8.86 6.02 2.27
C MET A 136 -9.97 5.02 2.64
N LYS A 137 -11.13 5.51 3.12
CA LYS A 137 -12.30 4.69 3.47
C LYS A 137 -12.88 3.97 2.24
N GLU A 138 -12.92 4.65 1.10
CA GLU A 138 -13.49 4.13 -0.15
C GLU A 138 -12.53 3.12 -0.81
N LEU A 139 -11.23 3.40 -0.77
CA LEU A 139 -10.21 2.45 -1.23
C LEU A 139 -10.21 1.17 -0.38
N ALA A 140 -10.38 1.30 0.94
CA ALA A 140 -10.54 0.15 1.83
C ALA A 140 -11.80 -0.67 1.48
N LEU A 141 -12.93 -0.01 1.17
CA LEU A 141 -14.15 -0.69 0.74
C LEU A 141 -13.96 -1.46 -0.58
N VAL A 142 -13.39 -0.81 -1.60
CA VAL A 142 -13.13 -1.44 -2.91
C VAL A 142 -12.23 -2.67 -2.76
N HIS A 143 -11.18 -2.58 -1.93
CA HIS A 143 -10.30 -3.70 -1.66
C HIS A 143 -11.03 -4.84 -0.91
N ALA A 144 -11.86 -4.51 0.08
CA ALA A 144 -12.66 -5.49 0.80
C ALA A 144 -13.66 -6.21 -0.12
N LEU A 145 -14.37 -5.46 -0.97
CA LEU A 145 -15.32 -6.00 -1.95
C LEU A 145 -14.66 -6.98 -2.91
N ALA A 146 -13.51 -6.63 -3.45
CA ALA A 146 -12.81 -7.50 -4.38
C ALA A 146 -12.21 -8.76 -3.76
N THR A 147 -11.74 -8.64 -2.53
CA THR A 147 -11.16 -9.77 -1.80
C THR A 147 -12.25 -10.78 -1.45
N ALA A 148 -13.41 -10.29 -1.00
CA ALA A 148 -14.50 -11.13 -0.53
C ALA A 148 -15.41 -11.65 -1.65
N LEU A 149 -15.66 -10.87 -2.72
CA LEU A 149 -16.64 -11.19 -3.77
C LEU A 149 -16.03 -11.30 -5.17
N GLY A 150 -14.95 -10.57 -5.45
CA GLY A 150 -14.29 -10.52 -6.78
C GLY A 150 -13.20 -11.58 -7.00
N GLY A 151 -13.02 -12.53 -6.07
CA GLY A 151 -12.01 -13.59 -6.17
C GLY A 151 -10.55 -13.08 -6.19
N GLY A 152 -10.28 -11.89 -5.63
CA GLY A 152 -8.94 -11.31 -5.55
C GLY A 152 -8.45 -10.61 -6.84
N ARG A 153 -9.31 -10.44 -7.84
CA ARG A 153 -9.03 -9.55 -8.99
C ARG A 153 -9.85 -8.27 -8.82
N LEU A 154 -9.16 -7.13 -8.68
CA LEU A 154 -9.78 -5.82 -8.93
C LEU A 154 -9.56 -5.44 -10.39
N LEU A 155 -10.68 -5.41 -11.12
CA LEU A 155 -11.04 -4.46 -12.18
C LEU A 155 -9.95 -4.10 -13.19
N VAL A 156 -10.02 -4.77 -14.35
CA VAL A 156 -9.34 -4.39 -15.61
C VAL A 156 -9.67 -2.95 -16.00
#